data_AF-A0AAV3B4C6-F1
#
_entry.id   AF-A0AAV3B4C6-F1
#
_cell.length_a   1.000
_cell.length_b   1.000
_cell.length_c   1.000
_cell.angle_alpha   90.00
_cell.angle_beta   90.00
_cell.angle_gamma   90.00
#
_symmetry.space_group_name_H-M   'P 1'
#
loop_
_entity.id
_entity.type
_entity.pdbx_description
1 polymer ?
#
loop_
_entity_poly.entity_id
_entity_poly.type
_entity_poly.pdbx_seq_one_letter_code
_entity_poly.pdbx_strand_id
1 'polypeptide(L)'
;MINDDIYPIVEYIIHFGHSEEDQHSKQVYDMENATVISKLLPNTNYCVSVDVKTSLNFAPSIPSAPKCVTTGPSRGNNLLFIL
;
A
#
# COMPACT_ATOMS: atom_id res chain seq x y z
N MET A 1 30.78 -4.80 -21.34
CA MET A 1 29.40 -4.94 -21.85
C MET A 1 28.53 -4.97 -20.61
N ILE A 2 27.91 -3.84 -20.28
CA ILE A 2 26.97 -3.77 -19.16
C ILE A 2 25.68 -4.37 -19.72
N ASN A 3 25.33 -5.58 -19.29
CA ASN A 3 23.95 -6.03 -19.39
C ASN A 3 23.21 -5.23 -18.32
N ASP A 4 22.74 -4.03 -18.69
CA ASP A 4 21.77 -3.32 -17.87
C ASP A 4 20.49 -4.15 -17.95
N ASP A 5 20.34 -5.02 -16.96
CA ASP A 5 19.14 -5.76 -16.68
C ASP A 5 17.97 -4.76 -16.73
N ILE A 6 17.10 -4.94 -17.74
CA ILE A 6 15.85 -4.18 -17.85
C ILE A 6 14.96 -4.65 -16.71
N TYR A 7 15.16 -4.08 -15.51
CA TYR A 7 14.28 -4.35 -14.39
C TYR A 7 12.90 -3.78 -14.72
N PRO A 8 11.84 -4.61 -14.74
CA PRO A 8 10.51 -4.09 -14.93
C PRO A 8 10.19 -3.09 -13.81
N ILE A 9 9.64 -1.94 -14.18
CA ILE A 9 9.12 -1.00 -13.19
C ILE A 9 7.95 -1.69 -12.51
N VAL A 10 8.08 -1.91 -11.20
CA VAL A 10 7.03 -2.47 -10.35
C VAL A 10 6.40 -1.32 -9.58
N GLU A 11 5.11 -1.11 -9.82
CA GLU A 11 4.28 -0.16 -9.10
C GLU A 11 3.41 -0.91 -8.10
N TYR A 12 3.48 -0.52 -6.84
CA TYR A 12 2.59 -0.99 -5.80
C TYR A 12 1.51 0.05 -5.53
N ILE A 13 0.25 -0.37 -5.53
CA ILE A 13 -0.89 0.46 -5.20
C ILE A 13 -1.46 -0.03 -3.86
N ILE A 14 -1.28 0.77 -2.83
CA ILE A 14 -1.78 0.47 -1.49
C ILE A 14 -3.16 1.10 -1.36
N HIS A 15 -4.19 0.27 -1.21
CA HIS A 15 -5.56 0.70 -0.92
C HIS A 15 -5.77 0.69 0.59
N PHE A 16 -6.34 1.75 1.15
CA PHE A 16 -6.61 1.84 2.59
C PHE A 16 -7.86 2.66 2.89
N GLY A 17 -8.57 2.29 3.96
CA GLY A 17 -9.76 3.03 4.39
C GLY A 17 -10.35 2.49 5.68
N HIS A 18 -11.19 3.29 6.35
CA HIS A 18 -11.90 2.87 7.56
C HIS A 18 -13.41 2.63 7.34
N SER A 19 -13.90 2.86 6.13
CA SER A 19 -15.24 2.54 5.66
C SER A 19 -15.22 2.40 4.12
N GLU A 20 -16.32 1.95 3.52
CA GLU A 20 -16.46 1.94 2.06
C GLU A 20 -16.46 3.34 1.45
N GLU A 21 -16.91 4.35 2.22
CA GLU A 21 -16.95 5.75 1.80
C GLU A 21 -15.58 6.45 1.94
N ASP A 22 -14.70 5.95 2.80
CA ASP A 22 -13.38 6.51 3.10
C ASP A 22 -12.24 5.68 2.47
N GLN A 23 -12.35 5.35 1.19
CA GLN A 23 -11.28 4.63 0.49
C GLN A 23 -10.27 5.56 -0.16
N HIS A 24 -9.00 5.29 0.13
CA HIS A 24 -7.84 6.00 -0.38
C HIS A 24 -6.87 5.03 -1.06
N SER A 25 -6.02 5.56 -1.94
CA SER A 25 -4.93 4.79 -2.54
C SER A 25 -3.61 5.58 -2.58
N LYS A 26 -2.50 4.86 -2.51
CA LYS A 26 -1.13 5.42 -2.60
C LYS A 26 -0.29 4.56 -3.53
N GLN A 27 0.30 5.19 -4.56
CA GLN A 27 1.23 4.55 -5.49
C GLN A 27 2.67 4.66 -4.96
N VAL A 28 3.43 3.58 -5.08
CA VAL A 28 4.83 3.48 -4.66
C VAL A 28 5.61 2.66 -5.68
N TYR A 29 6.69 3.23 -6.22
CA TYR A 29 7.49 2.62 -7.31
C TYR A 29 8.81 2.00 -6.84
N ASP A 30 9.20 2.26 -5.60
CA ASP A 30 10.42 1.76 -5.01
C ASP A 30 10.09 1.46 -3.54
N MET A 31 9.81 0.19 -3.26
CA MET A 31 9.47 -0.23 -1.91
C MET A 31 10.65 -0.96 -1.31
N GLU A 32 11.31 -0.32 -0.34
CA GLU A 32 12.30 -0.93 0.56
C GLU A 32 11.63 -1.91 1.54
N ASN A 33 10.66 -2.71 1.06
CA ASN A 33 9.79 -3.62 1.81
C ASN A 33 8.78 -2.99 2.76
N ALA A 34 8.74 -1.66 2.92
CA ALA A 34 7.76 -1.02 3.81
C ALA A 34 7.29 0.36 3.34
N THR A 35 6.09 0.73 3.78
CA THR A 35 5.50 2.06 3.54
C THR A 35 4.73 2.53 4.77
N VAL A 36 4.70 3.85 4.97
CA VAL A 36 3.99 4.48 6.08
C VAL A 36 2.77 5.22 5.55
N ILE A 37 1.63 4.97 6.19
CA ILE A 37 0.40 5.75 6.05
C ILE A 37 0.25 6.61 7.31
N SER A 38 0.29 7.92 7.13
CA SER A 38 0.29 8.90 8.22
C SER A 38 -1.05 9.63 8.34
N LYS A 39 -1.22 10.37 9.45
CA LYS A 39 -2.37 11.25 9.72
C LYS A 39 -3.70 10.49 9.81
N LEU A 40 -3.67 9.26 10.31
CA LEU A 40 -4.86 8.45 10.52
C LEU A 40 -5.62 8.90 11.76
N LEU A 41 -6.95 8.76 11.71
CA LEU A 41 -7.81 9.05 12.84
C LEU A 41 -7.47 8.13 14.02
N PRO A 42 -7.54 8.61 15.28
CA PRO A 42 -7.32 7.77 16.46
C PRO A 42 -8.48 6.81 16.70
N ASN A 43 -8.20 5.69 17.36
CA ASN A 43 -9.18 4.65 17.73
C ASN A 43 -10.08 4.20 16.56
N THR A 44 -9.52 4.19 15.35
CA THR A 44 -10.27 3.93 14.11
C THR A 44 -9.69 2.69 13.45
N ASN A 45 -10.56 1.78 13.01
CA ASN A 45 -10.16 0.56 12.31
C ASN A 45 -9.93 0.87 10.84
N TYR A 46 -8.71 0.65 10.35
CA TYR A 46 -8.36 0.79 8.95
C TYR A 46 -8.06 -0.58 8.36
N CYS A 47 -8.61 -0.86 7.19
CA CYS A 47 -8.28 -2.03 6.38
C CYS A 47 -7.40 -1.61 5.20
N VAL A 48 -6.38 -2.41 4.92
CA VAL A 48 -5.38 -2.14 3.87
C VAL A 48 -5.19 -3.36 2.99
N SER A 49 -5.16 -3.15 1.68
CA SER A 49 -4.80 -4.15 0.68
C SER A 49 -3.79 -3.56 -0.30
N VAL A 50 -3.04 -4.44 -0.96
CA VAL A 50 -1.97 -4.05 -1.88
C VAL A 50 -2.21 -4.70 -3.22
N ASP A 51 -2.12 -3.89 -4.26
CA ASP A 51 -2.17 -4.30 -5.65
C ASP A 51 -0.82 -4.05 -6.31
N VAL A 52 -0.40 -4.91 -7.25
CA VAL A 52 0.93 -4.84 -7.88
C VAL A 52 0.79 -4.79 -9.39
N LYS A 53 1.29 -3.71 -9.98
CA LYS A 53 1.37 -3.52 -11.43
C LYS A 53 2.82 -3.59 -11.86
N THR A 54 3.06 -4.24 -12.98
CA THR A 54 4.39 -4.29 -13.58
C THR A 54 4.27 -3.81 -15.01
N SER A 55 5.27 -3.10 -15.53
CA SER A 55 5.28 -2.66 -16.93
C SER A 55 5.20 -3.79 -17.97
N LEU A 56 5.39 -5.05 -17.55
CA LEU A 56 5.33 -6.25 -18.38
C LEU A 56 3.96 -6.98 -18.34
N ASN A 57 3.10 -6.71 -17.36
CA ASN A 57 1.83 -7.40 -17.18
C ASN A 57 0.66 -6.45 -17.48
N PHE A 58 -0.08 -6.75 -18.57
CA PHE A 58 -1.29 -6.03 -18.98
C PHE A 58 -2.58 -6.62 -18.40
N ALA A 59 -2.49 -7.74 -17.67
CA ALA A 59 -3.63 -8.35 -17.01
C ALA A 59 -3.97 -7.58 -15.71
N PRO A 60 -5.26 -7.42 -15.36
CA PRO A 60 -5.65 -6.81 -14.10
C PRO A 60 -5.08 -7.62 -12.94
N SER A 61 -4.32 -6.94 -12.09
CA SER A 61 -3.76 -7.52 -10.88
C SER A 61 -4.87 -7.72 -9.83
N ILE A 62 -4.75 -8.80 -9.07
CA ILE A 62 -5.70 -9.15 -8.00
C ILE A 62 -5.14 -8.57 -6.70
N PRO A 63 -5.84 -7.64 -6.03
CA PRO A 63 -5.38 -7.10 -4.76
C PRO A 63 -5.24 -8.19 -3.70
N SER A 64 -4.30 -7.99 -2.78
CA SER A 64 -4.15 -8.86 -1.61
C SER A 64 -5.41 -8.88 -0.76
N ALA A 65 -5.60 -9.95 0.02
CA ALA A 65 -6.62 -9.96 1.06
C ALA A 65 -6.41 -8.76 2.02
N PRO A 66 -7.48 -8.04 2.41
CA PRO A 66 -7.35 -6.87 3.26
C PRO A 66 -6.89 -7.28 4.66
N LYS A 67 -5.97 -6.50 5.22
CA LYS A 67 -5.52 -6.59 6.62
C LYS A 67 -6.00 -5.37 7.38
N CYS A 68 -6.69 -5.59 8.48
CA CYS A 68 -7.31 -4.53 9.27
C CYS A 68 -6.59 -4.34 10.61
N VAL A 69 -6.49 -3.09 11.03
CA VAL A 69 -5.78 -2.69 12.24
C VAL A 69 -6.42 -1.44 12.83
N THR A 70 -6.58 -1.43 14.16
CA THR A 70 -7.09 -0.28 14.89
C THR A 70 -5.95 0.64 15.31
N THR A 71 -6.06 1.92 14.96
CA THR A 71 -5.09 2.93 15.38
C THR A 71 -5.21 3.23 16.88
N GLY A 72 -4.10 3.62 17.50
CA GLY A 72 -4.05 3.98 18.91
C GLY A 72 -4.77 5.30 19.25
N PRO A 73 -4.85 5.65 20.55
CA PRO A 73 -5.58 6.84 21.01
C PRO A 73 -4.85 8.17 20.77
N SER A 74 -3.57 8.18 20.38
CA SER A 74 -2.77 9.40 20.25
C SER A 74 -2.89 10.09 18.89
N ARG A 75 -2.73 11.43 18.86
CA ARG A 75 -2.55 12.18 17.60
C ARG A 75 -1.13 11.94 17.08
N GLY A 76 -1.02 11.24 15.96
CA GLY A 76 0.27 10.81 15.37
C GLY A 76 0.31 9.34 14.95
N ASN A 77 -0.85 8.73 14.68
CA ASN A 77 -0.91 7.33 14.29
C ASN A 77 -0.38 7.15 12.87
N ASN A 78 0.69 6.37 12.78
CA ASN A 78 1.26 5.88 11.56
C ASN A 78 0.99 4.39 11.48
N LEU A 79 0.47 3.92 10.36
CA LEU A 79 0.46 2.49 10.07
C LEU A 79 1.68 2.19 9.21
N LEU A 80 2.58 1.38 9.77
CA LEU A 80 3.70 0.77 9.06
C LEU A 80 3.22 -0.53 8.45
N PHE A 81 3.23 -0.59 7.13
CA PHE A 81 2.95 -1.82 6.39
C PHE A 81 4.27 -2.35 5.86
N ILE A 82 4.52 -3.62 6.14
CA ILE A 82 5.64 -4.40 5.58
C ILE A 82 5.00 -5.32 4.53
N LEU A 83 5.51 -5.29 3.30
CA LEU A 83 5.06 -6.17 2.20
C LEU A 83 5.65 -7.57 2.32
#